data_AF-A0A937J5T8-F1
#
_entry.id   AF-A0A937J5T8-F1
#
_cell.length_a   1.000
_cell.length_b   1.000
_cell.length_c   1.000
_cell.angle_alpha   90.00
_cell.angle_beta   90.00
_cell.angle_gamma   90.00
#
_symmetry.space_group_name_H-M   'P 1'
#
loop_
_entity.id
_entity.type
_entity.pdbx_description
1 polymer ?
#
loop_
_entity_poly.entity_id
_entity_poly.type
_entity_poly.pdbx_seq_one_letter_code
_entity_poly.pdbx_strand_id
1 'polypeptide(L)'
;MTDRVHQQSRLKSLIAKGKEQGYLTYAEVNDHLPQDISDPDQVEDIIQMINDMGIQVFERAPDADELLMTEGDRSADEIAAAEAAAALAAVEQEAGRTTDPVRMYMREMGTVELLTREGEIIIAKRIEEGIRELMAALAHYPNVVRQLANDYDLVAKEERKLIDIMIGYLDPVEHVPSASEMAAAAEAKGTNDDDDDDPPDVGPDPVEAKKRFTALKRQCTKTEKAIAAKGRGHKDAIAEMNKLGELFKFFKLTPRVFDPLIDEPRIALAAVREPEREILRIVVRDCRMDRKEFIKSFQGSESDSRWVSRVARKKDVGARINQHKDEIQRLQRQIGNVEVATGLTIAEIKEINRRMSMGEARARRAKKEMVEANLRLVISIAKKYTNRGLQFLDLIQEGNIGLMKAVDKFEYRRGYKFSTYATWWIRQAITRSIADQARTIRIPVHMIETINKLNRISRQMLQEMGREPTPEELGERMEMPEDKVRKVLKIAKEPISMETPIGDDEDSHLGDFIEDITISSPVEAATEEGLTEATREVLGGLTAREAKVLRMRFGIDMNTDHTLEEVGKQFDVTRERIRQIEAKALRKLRHPTRSDYLRSFLDE
;
A
#
# COMPACT_ATOMS: atom_id res chain seq x y z
N MET A 1 36.26 -20.63 -25.10
CA MET A 1 35.72 -20.33 -26.46
C MET A 1 35.35 -21.60 -27.21
N THR A 2 36.07 -22.70 -27.03
CA THR A 2 35.80 -24.02 -27.64
C THR A 2 34.51 -24.68 -27.17
N ASP A 3 34.15 -24.60 -25.88
CA ASP A 3 32.90 -25.23 -25.37
C ASP A 3 31.62 -24.58 -25.91
N ARG A 4 31.61 -23.25 -26.07
CA ARG A 4 30.46 -22.48 -26.58
C ARG A 4 30.11 -22.81 -28.03
N VAL A 5 31.11 -23.07 -28.87
CA VAL A 5 30.91 -23.47 -30.28
C VAL A 5 30.39 -24.91 -30.37
N HIS A 6 30.83 -25.78 -29.45
CA HIS A 6 30.31 -27.15 -29.35
C HIS A 6 28.85 -27.19 -28.89
N GLN A 7 28.45 -26.29 -27.98
CA GLN A 7 27.08 -26.16 -27.47
C GLN A 7 26.08 -25.77 -28.57
N GLN A 8 26.37 -24.73 -29.36
CA GLN A 8 25.52 -24.29 -30.48
C GLN A 8 25.32 -25.36 -31.56
N SER A 9 26.27 -26.30 -31.69
CA SER A 9 26.18 -27.42 -32.63
C SER A 9 25.19 -28.49 -32.16
N ARG A 10 25.09 -28.72 -30.84
CA ARG A 10 24.21 -29.76 -30.25
C ARG A 10 22.74 -29.39 -30.32
N LEU A 11 22.37 -28.16 -29.97
CA LEU A 11 20.96 -27.73 -30.04
C LEU A 11 20.46 -27.66 -31.49
N LYS A 12 21.31 -27.21 -32.43
CA LYS A 12 21.00 -27.27 -33.87
C LYS A 12 20.79 -28.69 -34.38
N SER A 13 21.59 -29.65 -33.89
CA SER A 13 21.39 -31.07 -34.23
C SER A 13 20.09 -31.64 -33.66
N LEU A 14 19.68 -31.23 -32.46
CA LEU A 14 18.41 -31.63 -31.85
C LEU A 14 17.21 -31.12 -32.67
N ILE A 15 17.24 -29.83 -33.06
CA ILE A 15 16.19 -29.23 -33.88
C ILE A 15 16.11 -29.90 -35.27
N ALA A 16 17.25 -30.22 -35.88
CA ALA A 16 17.27 -30.93 -37.16
C ALA A 16 16.65 -32.34 -37.03
N LYS A 17 17.01 -33.08 -35.96
CA LYS A 17 16.46 -34.40 -35.66
C LYS A 17 14.95 -34.34 -35.39
N GLY A 18 14.48 -33.37 -34.61
CA GLY A 18 13.06 -33.17 -34.32
C GLY A 18 12.24 -32.80 -35.56
N LYS A 19 12.80 -32.00 -36.48
CA LYS A 19 12.15 -31.69 -37.77
C LYS A 19 12.07 -32.89 -38.71
N GLU A 20 13.07 -33.78 -38.69
CA GLU A 20 13.07 -35.01 -39.49
C GLU A 20 12.10 -36.06 -38.93
N GLN A 21 12.04 -36.20 -37.60
CA GLN A 21 11.21 -37.21 -36.94
C GLN A 21 9.76 -36.76 -36.71
N GLY A 22 9.50 -35.45 -36.71
CA GLY A 22 8.18 -34.88 -36.42
C GLY A 22 7.82 -34.86 -34.92
N TYR A 23 8.67 -35.42 -34.06
CA TYR A 23 8.54 -35.41 -32.61
C TYR A 23 9.92 -35.42 -31.94
N LEU A 24 9.97 -35.10 -30.65
CA LEU A 24 11.12 -35.30 -29.77
C LEU A 24 10.67 -35.92 -28.46
N THR A 25 11.54 -36.67 -27.79
CA THR A 25 11.24 -37.17 -26.44
C THR A 25 11.88 -36.30 -25.35
N TYR A 26 11.30 -36.27 -24.15
CA TYR A 26 11.90 -35.56 -23.00
C TYR A 26 13.34 -36.01 -22.71
N ALA A 27 13.63 -37.30 -22.89
CA ALA A 27 14.98 -37.84 -22.73
C ALA A 27 15.96 -37.27 -23.76
N GLU A 28 15.56 -37.19 -25.02
CA GLU A 28 16.39 -36.62 -26.10
C GLU A 28 16.59 -35.12 -25.94
N VAL A 29 15.58 -34.38 -25.45
CA VAL A 29 15.74 -32.96 -25.13
C VAL A 29 16.75 -32.80 -23.98
N ASN A 30 16.62 -33.59 -22.91
CA ASN A 30 17.50 -33.50 -21.74
C ASN A 30 18.96 -33.91 -22.03
N ASP A 31 19.18 -34.93 -22.87
CA ASP A 31 20.52 -35.40 -23.26
C ASP A 31 21.29 -34.37 -24.11
N HIS A 32 20.55 -33.54 -24.85
CA HIS A 32 21.10 -32.51 -25.74
C HIS A 32 21.19 -31.12 -25.09
N LEU A 33 20.59 -30.93 -23.91
CA LEU A 33 20.70 -29.71 -23.12
C LEU A 33 22.07 -29.62 -22.41
N PRO A 34 22.65 -28.41 -22.28
CA PRO A 34 23.86 -28.21 -21.49
C PRO A 34 23.65 -28.56 -20.01
N GLN A 35 24.66 -29.14 -19.35
CA GLN A 35 24.65 -29.41 -17.91
C GLN A 35 24.50 -28.13 -17.05
N ASP A 36 24.76 -26.95 -17.64
CA ASP A 36 24.59 -25.65 -17.00
C ASP A 36 23.11 -25.23 -16.88
N ILE A 37 22.22 -25.79 -17.72
CA ILE A 37 20.76 -25.59 -17.66
C ILE A 37 20.20 -26.69 -16.76
N SER A 38 20.25 -26.46 -15.45
CA SER A 38 19.72 -27.39 -14.44
C SER A 38 18.36 -26.94 -13.88
N ASP A 39 17.86 -25.80 -14.33
CA ASP A 39 16.61 -25.20 -13.86
C ASP A 39 15.40 -25.78 -14.61
N PRO A 40 14.46 -26.46 -13.94
CA PRO A 40 13.28 -27.05 -14.58
C PRO A 40 12.46 -26.04 -15.40
N ASP A 41 12.30 -24.81 -14.92
CA ASP A 41 11.54 -23.75 -15.61
C ASP A 41 12.19 -23.38 -16.95
N GLN A 42 13.53 -23.34 -17.02
CA GLN A 42 14.24 -23.07 -18.28
C GLN A 42 14.10 -24.24 -19.27
N VAL A 43 14.02 -25.47 -18.76
CA VAL A 43 13.78 -26.66 -19.60
C VAL A 43 12.35 -26.63 -20.16
N GLU A 44 11.36 -26.25 -19.35
CA GLU A 44 9.98 -26.07 -19.78
C GLU A 44 9.83 -24.94 -20.82
N ASP A 45 10.48 -23.80 -20.61
CA ASP A 45 10.54 -22.70 -21.58
C ASP A 45 11.15 -23.18 -22.93
N ILE A 46 12.20 -24.01 -22.88
CA ILE A 46 12.82 -24.58 -24.08
C ILE A 46 11.89 -25.57 -24.78
N ILE A 47 11.16 -26.39 -24.02
CA ILE A 47 10.16 -27.30 -24.57
C ILE A 47 9.02 -26.52 -25.22
N GLN A 48 8.54 -25.44 -24.59
CA GLN A 48 7.53 -24.57 -25.17
C GLN A 48 8.03 -23.93 -26.47
N MET A 49 9.26 -23.42 -26.50
CA MET A 49 9.87 -22.89 -27.74
C MET A 49 10.01 -23.96 -28.83
N ILE A 50 10.28 -25.22 -28.48
CA ILE A 50 10.36 -26.34 -29.43
C ILE A 50 8.96 -26.69 -29.96
N ASN A 51 7.93 -26.68 -29.10
CA ASN A 51 6.54 -26.86 -29.50
C ASN A 51 6.07 -25.72 -30.43
N ASP A 52 6.43 -24.46 -30.14
CA ASP A 52 6.14 -23.29 -31.00
C ASP A 52 6.83 -23.37 -32.37
N MET A 53 7.94 -24.11 -32.47
CA MET A 53 8.60 -24.43 -33.74
C MET A 53 7.91 -25.56 -34.53
N GLY A 54 6.79 -26.09 -34.02
CA GLY A 54 6.01 -27.16 -34.64
C GLY A 54 6.56 -28.57 -34.42
N ILE A 55 7.38 -28.77 -33.38
CA ILE A 55 7.90 -30.09 -33.00
C ILE A 55 7.30 -30.46 -31.64
N GLN A 56 6.45 -31.48 -31.60
CA GLN A 56 5.84 -31.92 -30.35
C GLN A 56 6.81 -32.75 -29.51
N VAL A 57 6.87 -32.43 -28.20
CA VAL A 57 7.68 -33.16 -27.23
C VAL A 57 6.82 -34.15 -26.43
N PHE A 58 7.13 -35.44 -26.49
CA PHE A 58 6.41 -36.50 -25.77
C PHE A 58 7.26 -37.15 -24.66
N GLU A 59 6.64 -37.66 -23.59
CA GLU A 59 7.34 -38.43 -22.55
C GLU A 59 7.87 -39.78 -23.06
N ARG A 60 7.14 -40.41 -23.98
CA ARG A 60 7.53 -41.64 -24.66
C ARG A 60 7.32 -41.47 -26.15
N ALA A 61 8.09 -42.20 -26.97
CA ALA A 61 7.93 -42.14 -28.41
C ALA A 61 6.48 -42.52 -28.78
N PRO A 62 5.75 -41.65 -29.51
CA PRO A 62 4.38 -41.91 -29.91
C PRO A 62 4.31 -43.04 -30.94
N ASP A 63 3.20 -43.77 -30.95
CA ASP A 63 2.95 -44.82 -31.94
C ASP A 63 2.64 -44.21 -33.33
N ALA A 64 2.83 -44.99 -34.39
CA ALA A 64 2.66 -44.51 -35.77
C ALA A 64 1.25 -43.95 -36.06
N ASP A 65 0.23 -44.47 -35.38
CA ASP A 65 -1.15 -43.99 -35.49
C ASP A 65 -1.35 -42.65 -34.77
N GLU A 66 -0.68 -42.40 -33.63
CA GLU A 66 -0.74 -41.12 -32.92
C GLU A 66 -0.05 -40.00 -33.72
N LEU A 67 1.05 -40.30 -34.41
CA LEU A 67 1.74 -39.35 -35.28
C LEU A 67 0.87 -38.90 -36.46
N LEU A 68 0.10 -39.81 -37.04
CA LEU A 68 -0.80 -39.52 -38.17
C LEU A 68 -1.99 -38.64 -37.79
N MET A 69 -2.52 -38.80 -36.57
CA MET A 69 -3.64 -38.01 -36.06
C MET A 69 -3.25 -36.56 -35.77
N THR A 70 -1.96 -36.30 -35.59
CA THR A 70 -1.42 -35.00 -35.17
C THR A 70 -0.83 -34.19 -36.32
N GLU A 71 -0.77 -34.75 -37.54
CA GLU A 71 -0.30 -34.04 -38.74
C GLU A 71 -1.17 -32.83 -39.14
N GLY A 72 -2.39 -32.73 -38.61
CA GLY A 72 -3.35 -31.66 -38.91
C GLY A 72 -2.97 -30.27 -38.36
N ASP A 73 -2.05 -30.19 -37.39
CA ASP A 73 -1.70 -28.94 -36.69
C ASP A 73 -0.36 -28.31 -37.18
N ARG A 74 0.19 -28.83 -38.29
CA ARG A 74 1.53 -28.47 -38.80
C ARG A 74 1.59 -27.16 -39.60
N SER A 75 0.81 -26.13 -39.25
CA SER A 75 1.03 -24.78 -39.79
C SER A 75 2.03 -24.02 -38.91
N ALA A 76 3.31 -24.36 -39.05
CA ALA A 76 4.37 -23.55 -38.45
C ALA A 76 4.43 -22.21 -39.21
N ASP A 77 4.04 -21.11 -38.57
CA ASP A 77 4.35 -19.77 -39.07
C ASP A 77 5.88 -19.64 -39.19
N GLU A 78 6.41 -19.46 -40.40
CA GLU A 78 7.86 -19.30 -40.63
C GLU A 78 8.44 -18.13 -39.80
N ILE A 79 7.59 -17.17 -39.43
CA ILE A 79 7.91 -16.04 -38.54
C ILE A 79 8.11 -16.53 -37.09
N ALA A 80 7.20 -17.35 -36.56
CA ALA A 80 7.29 -17.92 -35.22
C ALA A 80 8.50 -18.83 -35.07
N ALA A 81 8.79 -19.64 -36.09
CA ALA A 81 9.98 -20.50 -36.11
C ALA A 81 11.30 -19.71 -36.14
N ALA A 82 11.34 -18.56 -36.84
CA ALA A 82 12.51 -17.68 -36.87
C ALA A 82 12.69 -16.92 -35.54
N GLU A 83 11.59 -16.51 -34.90
CA GLU A 83 11.57 -15.86 -33.60
C GLU A 83 12.00 -16.82 -32.47
N ALA A 84 11.46 -18.04 -32.44
CA ALA A 84 11.85 -19.08 -31.49
C ALA A 84 13.34 -19.47 -31.60
N ALA A 85 13.87 -19.57 -32.82
CA ALA A 85 15.29 -19.85 -33.04
C ALA A 85 16.19 -18.69 -32.56
N ALA A 86 15.75 -17.44 -32.72
CA ALA A 86 16.46 -16.27 -32.19
C ALA A 86 16.38 -16.20 -30.66
N ALA A 87 15.24 -16.57 -30.07
CA ALA A 87 15.02 -16.63 -28.63
C ALA A 87 15.89 -17.71 -27.96
N LEU A 88 15.94 -18.92 -28.51
CA LEU A 88 16.83 -20.01 -28.04
C LEU A 88 18.31 -19.56 -28.05
N ALA A 89 18.74 -18.89 -29.13
CA ALA A 89 20.10 -18.37 -29.24
C ALA A 89 20.41 -17.23 -28.24
N ALA A 90 19.39 -16.49 -27.79
CA ALA A 90 19.52 -15.44 -26.78
C ALA A 90 19.50 -16.00 -25.34
N VAL A 91 18.69 -17.03 -25.07
CA VAL A 91 18.64 -17.75 -23.78
C VAL A 91 20.00 -18.38 -23.47
N GLU A 92 20.70 -18.90 -24.48
CA GLU A 92 22.08 -19.40 -24.35
C GLU A 92 23.12 -18.31 -24.00
N GLN A 93 22.89 -17.03 -24.34
CA GLN A 93 23.83 -15.95 -24.04
C GLN A 93 23.78 -15.49 -22.58
N GLU A 94 22.66 -15.74 -21.89
CA GLU A 94 22.42 -15.33 -20.51
C GLU A 94 22.15 -16.54 -19.60
N ALA A 95 23.21 -17.26 -19.23
CA ALA A 95 23.23 -18.42 -18.33
C ALA A 95 22.83 -18.13 -16.86
N GLY A 96 21.92 -17.18 -16.66
CA GLY A 96 21.29 -16.83 -15.39
C GLY A 96 19.94 -16.13 -15.57
N ARG A 97 19.36 -16.12 -16.77
CA ARG A 97 18.03 -15.56 -16.99
C ARG A 97 16.99 -16.57 -16.48
N THR A 98 16.40 -16.27 -15.33
CA THR A 98 15.27 -17.02 -14.77
C THR A 98 14.01 -16.17 -14.90
N THR A 99 12.89 -16.82 -15.21
CA THR A 99 11.56 -16.22 -15.29
C THR A 99 10.91 -16.12 -13.89
N ASP A 100 11.37 -16.90 -12.91
CA ASP A 100 10.85 -16.89 -11.54
C ASP A 100 11.32 -15.62 -10.77
N PRO A 101 10.38 -14.73 -10.41
CA PRO A 101 10.71 -13.53 -9.65
C PRO A 101 11.31 -13.82 -8.28
N VAL A 102 11.01 -14.97 -7.65
CA VAL A 102 11.61 -15.38 -6.37
C VAL A 102 13.10 -15.59 -6.53
N ARG A 103 13.54 -16.29 -7.57
CA ARG A 103 14.97 -16.53 -7.84
C ARG A 103 15.69 -15.24 -8.18
N MET A 104 15.08 -14.36 -8.99
CA MET A 104 15.64 -13.03 -9.27
C MET A 104 15.89 -12.25 -7.98
N TYR A 105 14.90 -12.23 -7.08
CA TYR A 105 15.00 -11.56 -5.79
C TYR A 105 16.09 -12.18 -4.89
N MET A 106 16.17 -13.51 -4.80
CA MET A 106 17.19 -14.20 -4.01
C MET A 106 18.61 -13.90 -4.51
N ARG A 107 18.79 -13.79 -5.83
CA ARG A 107 20.08 -13.44 -6.44
C ARG A 107 20.48 -12.01 -6.11
N GLU A 108 19.58 -11.04 -6.31
CA GLU A 108 19.87 -9.63 -6.01
C GLU A 108 20.19 -9.43 -4.52
N MET A 109 19.39 -10.01 -3.64
CA MET A 109 19.66 -9.99 -2.21
C MET A 109 20.99 -10.68 -1.86
N GLY A 110 21.33 -11.77 -2.56
CA GLY A 110 22.56 -12.51 -2.40
C GLY A 110 23.83 -11.66 -2.53
N THR A 111 23.77 -10.56 -3.29
CA THR A 111 24.90 -9.64 -3.51
C THR A 111 25.28 -8.81 -2.29
N VAL A 112 24.36 -8.61 -1.35
CA VAL A 112 24.59 -7.77 -0.16
C VAL A 112 25.15 -8.62 0.97
N GLU A 113 26.25 -8.19 1.59
CA GLU A 113 26.88 -8.91 2.71
C GLU A 113 26.05 -8.83 4.01
N LEU A 114 26.26 -9.81 4.91
CA LEU A 114 25.65 -9.82 6.23
C LEU A 114 26.32 -8.79 7.15
N LEU A 115 25.52 -8.11 7.96
CA LEU A 115 26.03 -7.12 8.91
C LEU A 115 26.45 -7.77 10.24
N THR A 116 27.56 -7.30 10.81
CA THR A 116 27.92 -7.61 12.20
C THR A 116 27.18 -6.69 13.18
N ARG A 117 27.12 -7.06 14.46
CA ARG A 117 26.53 -6.20 15.52
C ARG A 117 27.16 -4.82 15.58
N GLU A 118 28.48 -4.72 15.40
CA GLU A 118 29.19 -3.43 15.35
C GLU A 118 28.78 -2.62 14.12
N GLY A 119 28.64 -3.29 12.97
CA GLY A 119 28.09 -2.68 11.76
C GLY A 119 26.68 -2.12 11.97
N GLU A 120 25.79 -2.86 12.67
CA GLU A 120 24.42 -2.38 13.00
C GLU A 120 24.47 -1.06 13.78
N ILE A 121 25.36 -0.96 14.76
CA ILE A 121 25.52 0.23 15.60
C ILE A 121 26.10 1.39 14.78
N ILE A 122 27.07 1.13 13.90
CA ILE A 122 27.67 2.16 13.03
C ILE A 122 26.61 2.75 12.09
N ILE A 123 25.79 1.90 11.46
CA ILE A 123 24.71 2.37 10.59
C ILE A 123 23.67 3.14 11.40
N ALA A 124 23.27 2.66 12.59
CA ALA A 124 22.33 3.37 13.44
C ALA A 124 22.86 4.76 13.87
N LYS A 125 24.16 4.88 14.21
CA LYS A 125 24.82 6.15 14.49
C LYS A 125 24.81 7.10 13.27
N ARG A 126 25.05 6.57 12.06
CA ARG A 126 24.95 7.33 10.79
C ARG A 126 23.52 7.82 10.51
N ILE A 127 22.49 7.03 10.84
CA ILE A 127 21.08 7.45 10.75
C ILE A 127 20.82 8.62 11.70
N GLU A 128 21.20 8.49 12.98
CA GLU A 128 21.04 9.56 13.98
C GLU A 128 21.83 10.82 13.60
N GLU A 129 23.02 10.69 13.01
CA GLU A 129 23.80 11.83 12.53
C GLU A 129 23.10 12.56 11.38
N GLY A 130 22.55 11.84 10.40
CA GLY A 130 21.80 12.46 9.31
C GLY A 130 20.55 13.21 9.79
N ILE A 131 19.84 12.66 10.79
CA ILE A 131 18.70 13.33 11.43
C ILE A 131 19.16 14.56 12.23
N ARG A 132 20.30 14.48 12.94
CA ARG A 132 20.89 15.63 13.66
C ARG A 132 21.30 16.75 12.71
N GLU A 133 21.91 16.44 11.57
CA GLU A 133 22.24 17.44 10.53
C GLU A 133 20.98 18.11 9.96
N LEU A 134 19.92 17.32 9.72
CA LEU A 134 18.63 17.83 9.27
C LEU A 134 18.02 18.77 10.31
N MET A 135 17.96 18.35 11.57
CA MET A 135 17.42 19.17 12.66
C MET A 135 18.23 20.46 12.87
N ALA A 136 19.56 20.38 12.82
CA ALA A 136 20.43 21.54 12.90
C ALA A 136 20.16 22.54 11.75
N ALA A 137 19.96 22.04 10.52
CA ALA A 137 19.59 22.88 9.38
C ALA A 137 18.19 23.50 9.55
N LEU A 138 17.23 22.72 10.04
CA LEU A 138 15.86 23.15 10.29
C LEU A 138 15.78 24.26 11.35
N ALA A 139 16.65 24.24 12.36
CA ALA A 139 16.74 25.31 13.37
C ALA A 139 17.14 26.67 12.79
N HIS A 140 17.75 26.71 11.60
CA HIS A 140 17.95 27.97 10.91
C HIS A 140 16.63 28.51 10.33
N TYR A 141 15.65 27.69 9.98
CA TYR A 141 14.40 28.20 9.43
C TYR A 141 13.61 29.00 10.49
N PRO A 142 13.10 30.20 10.16
CA PRO A 142 12.35 31.04 11.08
C PRO A 142 11.11 30.33 11.64
N ASN A 143 10.68 30.71 12.84
CA ASN A 143 9.48 30.23 13.52
C ASN A 143 9.43 28.74 13.91
N VAL A 144 10.17 27.83 13.27
CA VAL A 144 10.13 26.38 13.58
C VAL A 144 10.47 26.10 15.04
N VAL A 145 11.59 26.61 15.54
CA VAL A 145 11.98 26.40 16.95
C VAL A 145 10.99 27.05 17.91
N ARG A 146 10.41 28.19 17.51
CA ARG A 146 9.39 28.90 18.30
C ARG A 146 8.08 28.14 18.36
N GLN A 147 7.65 27.54 17.26
CA GLN A 147 6.47 26.70 17.20
C GLN A 147 6.63 25.50 18.12
N LEU A 148 7.77 24.81 18.08
CA LEU A 148 8.05 23.71 19.01
C LEU A 148 8.03 24.18 20.48
N ALA A 149 8.60 25.37 20.76
CA ALA A 149 8.56 25.93 22.11
C ALA A 149 7.14 26.28 22.57
N ASN A 150 6.29 26.77 21.67
CA ASN A 150 4.87 27.05 21.94
C ASN A 150 4.07 25.76 22.15
N ASP A 151 4.33 24.72 21.36
CA ASP A 151 3.72 23.40 21.56
C ASP A 151 4.08 22.83 22.94
N TYR A 152 5.32 23.02 23.39
CA TYR A 152 5.73 22.65 24.76
C TYR A 152 5.03 23.49 25.84
N ASP A 153 4.79 24.78 25.60
CA ASP A 153 4.02 25.61 26.54
C ASP A 153 2.58 25.08 26.73
N LEU A 154 1.99 24.41 25.72
CA LEU A 154 0.68 23.74 25.87
C LEU A 154 0.76 22.49 26.75
N VAL A 155 1.89 21.76 26.71
CA VAL A 155 2.15 20.65 27.64
C VAL A 155 2.31 21.18 29.07
N ALA A 156 2.97 22.33 29.24
CA ALA A 156 3.10 22.97 30.55
C ALA A 156 1.74 23.47 31.11
N LYS A 157 0.73 23.67 30.25
CA LYS A 157 -0.66 24.00 30.61
C LYS A 157 -1.57 22.77 30.76
N GLU A 158 -1.02 21.55 30.62
CA GLU A 158 -1.75 20.28 30.65
C GLU A 158 -2.79 20.10 29.53
N GLU A 159 -2.71 20.90 28.46
CA GLU A 159 -3.60 20.77 27.29
C GLU A 159 -3.14 19.66 26.33
N ARG A 160 -1.86 19.25 26.40
CA ARG A 160 -1.25 18.17 25.60
C ARG A 160 -0.30 17.33 26.45
N LYS A 161 -0.08 16.06 26.05
CA LYS A 161 0.90 15.19 26.71
C LYS A 161 2.29 15.34 26.07
N LEU A 162 3.35 15.15 26.86
CA LEU A 162 4.73 15.25 26.37
C LEU A 162 5.05 14.22 25.26
N ILE A 163 4.47 13.01 25.38
CA ILE A 163 4.64 11.90 24.43
C ILE A 163 4.09 12.24 23.04
N ASP A 164 3.09 13.14 22.96
CA ASP A 164 2.55 13.57 21.68
C ASP A 164 3.55 14.44 20.90
N ILE A 165 4.45 15.14 21.60
CA ILE A 165 5.45 16.03 21.00
C ILE A 165 6.74 15.28 20.68
N MET A 166 7.25 14.51 21.64
CA MET A 166 8.57 13.92 21.53
C MET A 166 8.63 12.50 22.08
N ILE A 167 9.51 11.71 21.47
CA ILE A 167 9.77 10.32 21.84
C ILE A 167 10.99 10.23 22.76
N GLY A 168 12.01 11.07 22.56
CA GLY A 168 13.25 11.00 23.32
C GLY A 168 14.34 11.96 22.85
N TYR A 169 15.61 11.60 23.08
CA TYR A 169 16.78 12.40 22.73
C TYR A 169 17.79 11.65 21.85
N LEU A 170 18.50 12.39 20.99
CA LEU A 170 19.52 11.90 20.06
C LEU A 170 20.96 12.17 20.56
N ASP A 171 21.19 12.07 21.86
CA ASP A 171 22.48 12.44 22.46
C ASP A 171 23.60 11.48 22.00
N PRO A 172 24.81 11.91 21.63
CA PRO A 172 25.86 10.99 21.19
C PRO A 172 26.23 10.04 22.34
N VAL A 173 26.20 8.72 22.10
CA VAL A 173 26.70 7.73 23.06
C VAL A 173 27.99 7.13 22.54
N GLU A 174 29.06 7.24 23.33
CA GLU A 174 30.35 6.63 23.01
C GLU A 174 30.30 5.12 23.21
N HIS A 175 29.88 4.66 24.40
CA HIS A 175 29.74 3.23 24.73
C HIS A 175 28.28 2.81 24.85
N VAL A 176 27.89 1.79 24.09
CA VAL A 176 26.55 1.19 24.18
C VAL A 176 26.71 -0.11 24.95
N PRO A 177 26.26 -0.18 26.22
CA PRO A 177 26.42 -1.38 27.00
C PRO A 177 25.67 -2.54 26.36
N SER A 178 26.27 -3.74 26.42
CA SER A 178 25.60 -4.94 25.95
C SER A 178 24.39 -5.30 26.81
N ALA A 179 23.42 -6.04 26.27
CA ALA A 179 22.27 -6.50 27.05
C ALA A 179 22.70 -7.26 28.33
N SER A 180 23.83 -7.99 28.29
CA SER A 180 24.44 -8.64 29.46
C SER A 180 25.06 -7.64 30.44
N GLU A 181 25.70 -6.57 29.97
CA GLU A 181 26.21 -5.50 30.84
C GLU A 181 25.07 -4.72 31.51
N MET A 182 23.96 -4.52 30.79
CA MET A 182 22.77 -3.89 31.35
C MET A 182 22.06 -4.79 32.37
N ALA A 183 21.94 -6.08 32.09
CA ALA A 183 21.41 -7.06 33.04
C ALA A 183 22.29 -7.12 34.31
N ALA A 184 23.61 -7.19 34.16
CA ALA A 184 24.54 -7.15 35.29
C ALA A 184 24.48 -5.82 36.06
N ALA A 185 24.26 -4.69 35.38
CA ALA A 185 24.07 -3.39 36.02
C ALA A 185 22.71 -3.25 36.72
N ALA A 186 21.67 -3.92 36.23
CA ALA A 186 20.35 -3.99 36.86
C ALA A 186 20.37 -4.90 38.10
N GLU A 187 21.03 -6.06 38.00
CA GLU A 187 21.31 -6.94 39.14
C GLU A 187 22.17 -6.23 40.21
N ALA A 188 23.19 -5.48 39.79
CA ALA A 188 24.01 -4.68 40.71
C ALA A 188 23.27 -3.48 41.33
N LYS A 189 22.16 -3.02 40.72
CA LYS A 189 21.29 -1.95 41.24
C LYS A 189 20.17 -2.44 42.14
N GLY A 190 20.02 -3.75 42.33
CA GLY A 190 19.09 -4.32 43.32
C GLY A 190 17.61 -4.04 43.05
N THR A 191 17.22 -3.76 41.81
CA THR A 191 15.80 -3.71 41.41
C THR A 191 15.30 -5.13 41.13
N ASN A 192 15.01 -5.86 42.20
CA ASN A 192 14.03 -6.94 42.16
C ASN A 192 12.66 -6.30 42.45
N ASP A 193 12.00 -5.79 41.43
CA ASP A 193 10.55 -5.59 41.48
C ASP A 193 9.93 -6.68 40.59
N ASP A 194 9.39 -7.69 41.27
CA ASP A 194 8.67 -8.84 40.71
C ASP A 194 7.17 -8.55 40.52
N ASP A 195 6.72 -7.30 40.66
CA ASP A 195 5.31 -6.91 40.47
C ASP A 195 5.25 -5.56 39.73
N ASP A 196 5.03 -5.61 38.41
CA ASP A 196 4.14 -4.68 37.69
C ASP A 196 4.09 -5.07 36.20
N ASP A 197 2.90 -5.51 35.77
CA ASP A 197 2.50 -5.73 34.37
C ASP A 197 2.34 -4.40 33.57
N ASP A 198 2.80 -3.27 34.12
CA ASP A 198 2.83 -2.00 33.41
C ASP A 198 4.15 -1.87 32.62
N PRO A 199 4.10 -1.67 31.30
CA PRO A 199 5.31 -1.47 30.51
C PRO A 199 6.10 -0.28 31.10
N PRO A 200 7.43 -0.40 31.27
CA PRO A 200 8.24 0.65 31.90
C PRO A 200 7.97 1.97 31.18
N ASP A 201 7.59 3.03 31.91
CA ASP A 201 7.18 4.33 31.35
C ASP A 201 8.17 4.78 30.27
N VAL A 202 7.80 4.55 29.01
CA VAL A 202 8.66 4.75 27.82
C VAL A 202 8.68 6.24 27.42
N GLY A 203 8.21 7.13 28.29
CA GLY A 203 8.17 8.57 28.07
C GLY A 203 9.54 9.24 28.27
N PRO A 204 9.83 10.34 27.56
CA PRO A 204 10.98 11.18 27.88
C PRO A 204 10.82 11.79 29.28
N ASP A 205 11.89 11.77 30.08
CA ASP A 205 11.91 12.32 31.44
C ASP A 205 11.42 13.78 31.43
N PRO A 206 10.30 14.09 32.11
CA PRO A 206 9.70 15.43 32.12
C PRO A 206 10.62 16.50 32.73
N VAL A 207 11.52 16.11 33.65
CA VAL A 207 12.45 17.03 34.31
C VAL A 207 13.53 17.49 33.33
N GLU A 208 14.14 16.54 32.62
CA GLU A 208 15.15 16.84 31.59
C GLU A 208 14.51 17.58 30.40
N ALA A 209 13.28 17.22 30.02
CA ALA A 209 12.53 17.94 29.00
C ALA A 209 12.36 19.41 29.38
N LYS A 210 11.90 19.70 30.60
CA LYS A 210 11.75 21.08 31.09
C LYS A 210 13.05 21.87 31.03
N LYS A 211 14.16 21.26 31.43
CA LYS A 211 15.49 21.89 31.38
C LYS A 211 15.89 22.24 29.93
N ARG A 212 15.77 21.28 29.01
CA ARG A 212 16.16 21.46 27.60
C ARG A 212 15.25 22.45 26.87
N PHE A 213 13.93 22.38 27.07
CA PHE A 213 13.00 23.35 26.46
C PHE A 213 13.19 24.76 27.03
N THR A 214 13.49 24.91 28.32
CA THR A 214 13.81 26.22 28.90
C THR A 214 15.08 26.81 28.30
N ALA A 215 16.13 25.98 28.13
CA ALA A 215 17.36 26.39 27.45
C ALA A 215 17.12 26.78 25.98
N LEU A 216 16.32 25.98 25.27
CA LEU A 216 15.92 26.22 23.88
C LEU A 216 15.17 27.54 23.73
N LYS A 217 14.15 27.78 24.58
CA LYS A 217 13.36 29.02 24.58
C LYS A 217 14.23 30.25 24.85
N ARG A 218 15.12 30.17 25.85
CA ARG A 218 16.07 31.26 26.16
C ARG A 218 17.00 31.56 24.98
N GLN A 219 17.52 30.52 24.32
CA GLN A 219 18.40 30.69 23.18
C GLN A 219 17.64 31.22 21.96
N CYS A 220 16.41 30.75 21.71
CA CYS A 220 15.54 31.22 20.65
C CYS A 220 15.28 32.72 20.76
N THR A 221 14.91 33.22 21.95
CA THR A 221 14.72 34.67 22.18
C THR A 221 16.01 35.47 21.97
N LYS A 222 17.18 34.94 22.34
CA LYS A 222 18.47 35.61 22.09
C LYS A 222 18.77 35.70 20.60
N THR A 223 18.59 34.61 19.87
CA THR A 223 18.81 34.55 18.43
C THR A 223 17.88 35.53 17.69
N GLU A 224 16.60 35.59 18.07
CA GLU A 224 15.64 36.52 17.48
C GLU A 224 16.01 37.98 17.73
N LYS A 225 16.45 38.32 18.96
CA LYS A 225 16.95 39.67 19.28
C LYS A 225 18.21 40.03 18.49
N ALA A 226 19.14 39.09 18.32
CA ALA A 226 20.35 39.29 17.54
C ALA A 226 20.04 39.53 16.05
N ILE A 227 19.10 38.76 15.49
CA ILE A 227 18.62 38.93 14.11
C ILE A 227 17.95 40.30 13.95
N ALA A 228 17.08 40.71 14.88
CA ALA A 228 16.40 41.99 14.84
C ALA A 228 17.36 43.18 14.94
N ALA A 229 18.44 43.07 15.73
CA ALA A 229 19.39 44.16 15.97
C ALA A 229 20.45 44.32 14.87
N LYS A 230 21.01 43.22 14.36
CA LYS A 230 22.19 43.23 13.47
C LYS A 230 21.92 42.69 12.06
N GLY A 231 20.70 42.18 11.83
CA GLY A 231 20.37 41.45 10.62
C GLY A 231 20.88 40.01 10.64
N ARG A 232 20.24 39.19 9.82
CA ARG A 232 20.43 37.73 9.80
C ARG A 232 21.80 37.30 9.26
N GLY A 233 22.35 38.04 8.30
CA GLY A 233 23.65 37.75 7.68
C GLY A 233 24.88 38.16 8.53
N HIS A 234 24.68 38.79 9.69
CA HIS A 234 25.80 39.22 10.54
C HIS A 234 26.43 38.03 11.27
N LYS A 235 27.77 38.03 11.44
CA LYS A 235 28.52 36.93 12.08
C LYS A 235 27.97 36.54 13.45
N ASP A 236 27.60 37.52 14.27
CA ASP A 236 27.02 37.28 15.59
C ASP A 236 25.66 36.58 15.53
N ALA A 237 24.79 36.96 14.58
CA ALA A 237 23.49 36.32 14.41
C ALA A 237 23.66 34.87 13.95
N ILE A 238 24.58 34.62 13.02
CA ILE A 238 24.94 33.26 12.57
C ILE A 238 25.48 32.41 13.73
N ALA A 239 26.32 32.98 14.60
CA ALA A 239 26.84 32.28 15.78
C ALA A 239 25.72 31.90 16.77
N GLU A 240 24.77 32.80 17.03
CA GLU A 240 23.61 32.50 17.89
C GLU A 240 22.63 31.50 17.25
N MET A 241 22.47 31.52 15.92
CA MET A 241 21.70 30.51 15.17
C MET A 241 22.36 29.13 15.24
N ASN A 242 23.69 29.06 15.11
CA ASN A 242 24.42 27.80 15.25
C ASN A 242 24.26 27.23 16.66
N LYS A 243 24.36 28.07 17.71
CA LYS A 243 24.08 27.66 19.10
C LYS A 243 22.64 27.15 19.27
N LEU A 244 21.68 27.76 18.58
CA LEU A 244 20.28 27.30 18.60
C LEU A 244 20.14 25.92 17.94
N GLY A 245 20.79 25.71 16.78
CA GLY A 245 20.83 24.42 16.10
C GLY A 245 21.51 23.32 16.92
N GLU A 246 22.56 23.65 17.66
CA GLU A 246 23.24 22.72 18.57
C GLU A 246 22.34 22.24 19.72
N LEU A 247 21.44 23.09 20.23
CA LEU A 247 20.46 22.68 21.24
C LEU A 247 19.28 21.91 20.60
N PHE A 248 18.85 22.31 19.41
CA PHE A 248 17.69 21.74 18.74
C PHE A 248 17.95 20.36 18.12
N LYS A 249 19.18 20.07 17.68
CA LYS A 249 19.49 18.81 16.97
C LYS A 249 19.29 17.54 17.78
N PHE A 250 19.28 17.64 19.11
CA PHE A 250 19.18 16.47 19.99
C PHE A 250 17.75 16.05 20.31
N PHE A 251 16.72 16.79 19.87
CA PHE A 251 15.34 16.40 20.10
C PHE A 251 14.91 15.31 19.09
N LYS A 252 14.38 14.18 19.59
CA LYS A 252 13.70 13.15 18.78
C LYS A 252 12.20 13.40 18.84
N LEU A 253 11.68 14.10 17.83
CA LEU A 253 10.27 14.47 17.74
C LEU A 253 9.41 13.31 17.21
N THR A 254 8.12 13.32 17.56
CA THR A 254 7.13 12.41 16.98
C THR A 254 6.86 12.80 15.53
N PRO A 255 6.67 11.86 14.57
CA PRO A 255 6.42 12.18 13.16
C PRO A 255 5.31 13.21 12.94
N ARG A 256 4.23 13.16 13.75
CA ARG A 256 3.11 14.11 13.71
C ARG A 256 3.52 15.57 13.89
N VAL A 257 4.56 15.83 14.68
CA VAL A 257 5.13 17.18 14.90
C VAL A 257 6.28 17.43 13.94
N PHE A 258 7.10 16.42 13.66
CA PHE A 258 8.29 16.53 12.83
C PHE A 258 7.99 16.81 11.35
N ASP A 259 7.03 16.08 10.76
CA ASP A 259 6.74 16.15 9.32
C ASP A 259 6.24 17.55 8.89
N PRO A 260 5.28 18.19 9.60
CA PRO A 260 4.86 19.55 9.29
C PRO A 260 5.99 20.58 9.35
N LEU A 261 6.92 20.44 10.31
CA LEU A 261 8.06 21.37 10.46
C LEU A 261 9.02 21.27 9.28
N ILE A 262 9.19 20.08 8.68
CA ILE A 262 10.04 19.89 7.50
C ILE A 262 9.36 20.40 6.23
N ASP A 263 8.04 20.25 6.14
CA ASP A 263 7.29 20.62 4.95
C ASP A 263 7.21 22.14 4.77
N GLU A 264 7.24 22.94 5.84
CA GLU A 264 7.29 24.41 5.76
C GLU A 264 8.45 24.94 4.86
N PRO A 265 9.74 24.62 5.12
CA PRO A 265 10.84 24.99 4.24
C PRO A 265 10.71 24.45 2.80
N ARG A 266 10.12 23.26 2.63
CA ARG A 266 9.97 22.60 1.33
C ARG A 266 8.91 23.30 0.47
N ILE A 267 7.77 23.65 1.07
CA ILE A 267 6.70 24.40 0.42
C ILE A 267 7.23 25.79 0.01
N ALA A 268 7.98 26.46 0.88
CA ALA A 268 8.63 27.72 0.54
C ALA A 268 9.62 27.59 -0.64
N LEU A 269 10.41 26.52 -0.68
CA LEU A 269 11.31 26.26 -1.81
C LEU A 269 10.53 25.95 -3.10
N ALA A 270 9.47 25.15 -3.03
CA ALA A 270 8.62 24.85 -4.18
C ALA A 270 7.98 26.11 -4.77
N ALA A 271 7.45 26.98 -3.90
CA ALA A 271 6.88 28.27 -4.26
C ALA A 271 7.89 29.23 -4.92
N VAL A 272 9.19 29.06 -4.66
CA VAL A 272 10.27 29.76 -5.39
C VAL A 272 10.61 29.06 -6.71
N ARG A 273 10.75 27.73 -6.69
CA ARG A 273 11.19 26.92 -7.84
C ARG A 273 10.19 26.90 -8.99
N GLU A 274 8.89 26.93 -8.71
CA GLU A 274 7.84 26.96 -9.73
C GLU A 274 7.94 28.22 -10.61
N PRO A 275 7.91 29.45 -10.06
CA PRO A 275 8.19 30.66 -10.82
C PRO A 275 9.57 30.67 -11.51
N GLU A 276 10.63 30.18 -10.85
CA GLU A 276 11.97 30.10 -11.47
C GLU A 276 11.98 29.26 -12.75
N ARG A 277 11.29 28.11 -12.73
CA ARG A 277 11.18 27.23 -13.90
C ARG A 277 10.40 27.88 -15.03
N GLU A 278 9.35 28.62 -14.70
CA GLU A 278 8.55 29.32 -15.71
C GLU A 278 9.33 30.50 -16.31
N ILE A 279 10.04 31.28 -15.50
CA ILE A 279 10.96 32.33 -16.00
C ILE A 279 12.04 31.71 -16.89
N LEU A 280 12.64 30.58 -16.49
CA LEU A 280 13.63 29.88 -17.31
C LEU A 280 13.04 29.44 -18.65
N ARG A 281 11.81 28.90 -18.66
CA ARG A 281 11.10 28.49 -19.88
C ARG A 281 10.89 29.69 -20.81
N ILE A 282 10.34 30.79 -20.31
CA ILE A 282 10.09 32.01 -21.10
C ILE A 282 11.40 32.56 -21.68
N VAL A 283 12.45 32.66 -20.86
CA VAL A 283 13.71 33.29 -21.28
C VAL A 283 14.53 32.40 -22.21
N VAL A 284 14.58 31.09 -21.99
CA VAL A 284 15.38 30.17 -22.83
C VAL A 284 14.62 29.72 -24.06
N ARG A 285 13.34 29.32 -23.93
CA ARG A 285 12.56 28.78 -25.06
C ARG A 285 12.00 29.90 -25.93
N ASP A 286 11.30 30.86 -25.32
CA ASP A 286 10.51 31.83 -26.07
C ASP A 286 11.39 33.03 -26.48
N CYS A 287 12.31 33.46 -25.61
CA CYS A 287 13.26 34.54 -25.93
C CYS A 287 14.54 34.06 -26.64
N ARG A 288 14.85 32.75 -26.61
CA ARG A 288 16.08 32.13 -27.16
C ARG A 288 17.39 32.61 -26.53
N MET A 289 17.39 32.88 -25.22
CA MET A 289 18.62 33.15 -24.48
C MET A 289 19.39 31.86 -24.18
N ASP A 290 20.73 31.91 -24.19
CA ASP A 290 21.53 30.76 -23.75
C ASP A 290 21.31 30.47 -22.26
N ARG A 291 21.17 29.18 -21.92
CA ARG A 291 20.88 28.74 -20.55
C ARG A 291 22.00 29.12 -19.57
N LYS A 292 23.27 29.05 -19.97
CA LYS A 292 24.39 29.38 -19.07
C LYS A 292 24.40 30.88 -18.80
N GLU A 293 24.10 31.69 -19.82
CA GLU A 293 23.98 33.14 -19.70
C GLU A 293 22.82 33.55 -18.77
N PHE A 294 21.67 32.88 -18.88
CA PHE A 294 20.55 33.07 -17.97
C PHE A 294 20.97 32.79 -16.52
N ILE A 295 21.51 31.59 -16.24
CA ILE A 295 21.91 31.19 -14.87
C ILE A 295 22.87 32.21 -14.26
N LYS A 296 23.90 32.64 -15.01
CA LYS A 296 24.90 33.61 -14.54
C LYS A 296 24.29 34.97 -14.21
N SER A 297 23.27 35.39 -14.95
CA SER A 297 22.64 36.71 -14.76
C SER A 297 21.51 36.71 -13.74
N PHE A 298 20.80 35.59 -13.58
CA PHE A 298 19.61 35.46 -12.74
C PHE A 298 19.95 35.08 -11.29
N GLN A 299 21.05 34.36 -11.07
CA GLN A 299 21.53 34.03 -9.72
C GLN A 299 21.88 35.30 -8.93
N GLY A 300 21.24 35.51 -7.78
CA GLY A 300 21.36 36.72 -6.96
C GLY A 300 20.48 37.88 -7.39
N SER A 301 19.62 37.72 -8.40
CA SER A 301 18.64 38.72 -8.85
C SER A 301 17.24 38.11 -8.96
N GLU A 302 16.98 37.01 -8.25
CA GLU A 302 15.73 36.26 -8.37
C GLU A 302 14.48 37.06 -7.96
N SER A 303 14.59 37.93 -6.94
CA SER A 303 13.54 38.86 -6.52
C SER A 303 13.67 40.28 -7.09
N ASP A 304 14.75 40.59 -7.79
CA ASP A 304 14.99 41.94 -8.33
C ASP A 304 14.16 42.18 -9.60
N SER A 305 13.09 42.96 -9.47
CA SER A 305 12.23 43.38 -10.59
C SER A 305 12.96 44.22 -11.66
N ARG A 306 14.15 44.75 -11.35
CA ARG A 306 14.99 45.52 -12.29
C ARG A 306 15.85 44.61 -13.16
N TRP A 307 16.02 43.34 -12.81
CA TRP A 307 16.77 42.37 -13.60
C TRP A 307 16.24 42.27 -15.03
N VAL A 308 14.92 42.13 -15.22
CA VAL A 308 14.30 42.06 -16.55
C VAL A 308 14.65 43.27 -17.40
N SER A 309 14.64 44.47 -16.79
CA SER A 309 14.98 45.72 -17.49
C SER A 309 16.47 45.81 -17.83
N ARG A 310 17.36 45.17 -17.08
CA ARG A 310 18.80 45.06 -17.40
C ARG A 310 19.03 44.10 -18.56
N VAL A 311 18.39 42.93 -18.55
CA VAL A 311 18.55 41.93 -19.62
C VAL A 311 17.89 42.38 -20.93
N ALA A 312 16.79 43.13 -20.84
CA ALA A 312 16.11 43.73 -21.99
C ALA A 312 16.95 44.74 -22.80
N ARG A 313 18.07 45.24 -22.25
CA ARG A 313 19.00 46.14 -22.97
C ARG A 313 19.93 45.41 -23.95
N LYS A 314 19.99 44.07 -23.91
CA LYS A 314 20.83 43.29 -24.82
C LYS A 314 20.23 43.28 -26.23
N LYS A 315 21.06 43.54 -27.25
CA LYS A 315 20.64 43.63 -28.66
C LYS A 315 19.98 42.35 -29.17
N ASP A 316 20.47 41.18 -28.75
CA ASP A 316 20.09 39.91 -29.37
C ASP A 316 18.76 39.35 -28.84
N VAL A 317 18.44 39.64 -27.58
CA VAL A 317 17.31 39.00 -26.85
C VAL A 317 16.29 40.03 -26.33
N GLY A 318 16.66 41.31 -26.29
CA GLY A 318 15.94 42.34 -25.56
C GLY A 318 14.51 42.62 -26.05
N ALA A 319 14.26 42.54 -27.36
CA ALA A 319 12.93 42.75 -27.93
C ALA A 319 11.92 41.68 -27.49
N ARG A 320 12.33 40.41 -27.43
CA ARG A 320 11.48 39.29 -27.00
C ARG A 320 11.24 39.32 -25.49
N ILE A 321 12.27 39.65 -24.71
CA ILE A 321 12.14 39.79 -23.25
C ILE A 321 11.19 40.94 -22.88
N ASN A 322 11.17 42.03 -23.65
CA ASN A 322 10.23 43.12 -23.41
C ASN A 322 8.76 42.72 -23.62
N GLN A 323 8.46 41.79 -24.53
CA GLN A 323 7.10 41.28 -24.74
C GLN A 323 6.58 40.49 -23.52
N HIS A 324 7.47 39.74 -22.86
CA HIS A 324 7.15 38.95 -21.67
C HIS A 324 7.50 39.67 -20.34
N LYS A 325 7.80 40.97 -20.39
CA LYS A 325 8.33 41.71 -19.24
C LYS A 325 7.37 41.68 -18.05
N ASP A 326 6.09 41.94 -18.28
CA ASP A 326 5.07 42.01 -17.22
C ASP A 326 4.85 40.65 -16.57
N GLU A 327 4.90 39.59 -17.37
CA GLU A 327 4.79 38.21 -16.90
C GLU A 327 5.99 37.82 -16.03
N ILE A 328 7.23 38.09 -16.49
CA ILE A 328 8.44 37.80 -15.71
C ILE A 328 8.44 38.62 -14.41
N GLN A 329 8.03 39.90 -14.45
CA GLN A 329 7.93 40.72 -13.25
C GLN A 329 6.86 40.22 -12.28
N ARG A 330 5.73 39.71 -12.78
CA ARG A 330 4.71 39.05 -11.93
C ARG A 330 5.29 37.83 -11.21
N LEU A 331 6.02 36.98 -11.93
CA LEU A 331 6.68 35.80 -11.36
C LEU A 331 7.76 36.19 -10.34
N GLN A 332 8.58 37.21 -10.63
CA GLN A 332 9.56 37.73 -9.66
C GLN A 332 8.90 38.35 -8.42
N ARG A 333 7.73 38.98 -8.54
CA ARG A 333 6.95 39.45 -7.38
C ARG A 333 6.43 38.30 -6.53
N GLN A 334 5.99 37.19 -7.15
CA GLN A 334 5.60 36.00 -6.40
C GLN A 334 6.78 35.46 -5.59
N ILE A 335 7.97 35.39 -6.20
CA ILE A 335 9.21 35.03 -5.51
C ILE A 335 9.51 36.01 -4.36
N GLY A 336 9.40 37.32 -4.60
CA GLY A 336 9.60 38.35 -3.57
C GLY A 336 8.61 38.27 -2.41
N ASN A 337 7.35 37.87 -2.66
CA ASN A 337 6.36 37.64 -1.62
C ASN A 337 6.79 36.50 -0.68
N VAL A 338 7.47 35.47 -1.21
CA VAL A 338 8.02 34.39 -0.38
C VAL A 338 9.17 34.89 0.49
N GLU A 339 10.04 35.77 -0.02
CA GLU A 339 11.09 36.40 0.79
C GLU A 339 10.50 37.23 1.94
N VAL A 340 9.43 37.99 1.67
CA VAL A 340 8.73 38.80 2.69
C VAL A 340 8.05 37.91 3.72
N ALA A 341 7.33 36.87 3.28
CA ALA A 341 6.60 35.96 4.17
C ALA A 341 7.54 35.18 5.10
N THR A 342 8.68 34.73 4.58
CA THR A 342 9.64 33.93 5.37
C THR A 342 10.66 34.79 6.11
N GLY A 343 10.89 36.04 5.69
CA GLY A 343 11.97 36.88 6.19
C GLY A 343 13.36 36.38 5.80
N LEU A 344 13.46 35.56 4.75
CA LEU A 344 14.68 34.95 4.24
C LEU A 344 14.97 35.41 2.82
N THR A 345 16.25 35.49 2.48
CA THR A 345 16.66 35.60 1.08
C THR A 345 16.50 34.25 0.38
N ILE A 346 16.28 34.27 -0.94
CA ILE A 346 16.17 33.05 -1.75
C ILE A 346 17.44 32.17 -1.64
N ALA A 347 18.61 32.79 -1.53
CA ALA A 347 19.87 32.07 -1.32
C ALA A 347 19.87 31.29 0.00
N GLU A 348 19.36 31.90 1.09
CA GLU A 348 19.22 31.23 2.38
C GLU A 348 18.17 30.12 2.34
N ILE A 349 17.01 30.34 1.71
CA ILE A 349 15.96 29.31 1.55
C ILE A 349 16.53 28.09 0.82
N LYS A 350 17.27 28.32 -0.27
CA LYS A 350 17.93 27.26 -1.05
C LYS A 350 19.00 26.54 -0.23
N GLU A 351 19.85 27.26 0.51
CA GLU A 351 20.92 26.63 1.29
C GLU A 351 20.40 25.84 2.50
N ILE A 352 19.38 26.35 3.21
CA ILE A 352 18.71 25.61 4.30
C ILE A 352 18.13 24.30 3.77
N ASN A 353 17.36 24.36 2.68
CA ASN A 353 16.78 23.17 2.06
C ASN A 353 17.86 22.22 1.51
N ARG A 354 18.98 22.73 1.01
CA ARG A 354 20.13 21.92 0.57
C ARG A 354 20.72 21.14 1.72
N ARG A 355 21.00 21.81 2.86
CA ARG A 355 21.52 21.17 4.08
C ARG A 355 20.53 20.14 4.64
N MET A 356 19.24 20.48 4.69
CA MET A 356 18.18 19.54 5.10
C MET A 356 18.14 18.30 4.20
N SER A 357 18.11 18.50 2.88
CA SER A 357 18.11 17.40 1.89
C SER A 357 19.35 16.52 2.00
N MET A 358 20.52 17.09 2.31
CA MET A 358 21.76 16.33 2.51
C MET A 358 21.68 15.44 3.75
N GLY A 359 21.23 15.98 4.89
CA GLY A 359 21.04 15.22 6.12
C GLY A 359 20.02 14.09 5.94
N GLU A 360 18.90 14.39 5.27
CA GLU A 360 17.86 13.42 4.94
C GLU A 360 18.38 12.32 4.01
N ALA A 361 19.13 12.67 2.96
CA ALA A 361 19.72 11.71 2.04
C ALA A 361 20.74 10.80 2.73
N ARG A 362 21.54 11.34 3.67
CA ARG A 362 22.47 10.54 4.47
C ARG A 362 21.72 9.55 5.36
N ALA A 363 20.69 10.00 6.08
CA ALA A 363 19.85 9.14 6.91
C ALA A 363 19.13 8.07 6.08
N ARG A 364 18.52 8.45 4.95
CA ARG A 364 17.81 7.53 4.04
C ARG A 364 18.73 6.47 3.44
N ARG A 365 19.95 6.85 3.03
CA ARG A 365 20.95 5.90 2.53
C ARG A 365 21.35 4.90 3.61
N ALA A 366 21.61 5.37 4.83
CA ALA A 366 21.96 4.50 5.94
C ALA A 366 20.79 3.56 6.32
N LYS A 367 19.54 4.05 6.31
CA LYS A 367 18.35 3.19 6.48
C LYS A 367 18.25 2.12 5.39
N LYS A 368 18.47 2.50 4.12
CA LYS A 368 18.46 1.57 2.99
C LYS A 368 19.53 0.47 3.17
N GLU A 369 20.76 0.86 3.49
CA GLU A 369 21.87 -0.06 3.78
C GLU A 369 21.52 -1.03 4.93
N MET A 370 20.86 -0.53 5.98
CA MET A 370 20.39 -1.36 7.10
C MET A 370 19.31 -2.37 6.68
N VAL A 371 18.36 -1.95 5.84
CA VAL A 371 17.29 -2.83 5.33
C VAL A 371 17.87 -3.92 4.42
N GLU A 372 18.72 -3.53 3.46
CA GLU A 372 19.35 -4.44 2.49
C GLU A 372 20.14 -5.55 3.18
N ALA A 373 20.93 -5.21 4.20
CA ALA A 373 21.71 -6.19 4.95
C ALA A 373 20.84 -7.20 5.74
N ASN A 374 19.58 -6.86 6.02
CA ASN A 374 18.65 -7.65 6.83
C ASN A 374 17.53 -8.34 6.04
N LEU A 375 17.51 -8.25 4.71
CA LEU A 375 16.48 -8.92 3.88
C LEU A 375 16.44 -10.45 4.08
N ARG A 376 17.58 -11.08 4.36
CA ARG A 376 17.66 -12.54 4.66
C ARG A 376 16.87 -12.92 5.92
N LEU A 377 16.84 -12.04 6.92
CA LEU A 377 16.06 -12.25 8.13
C LEU A 377 14.57 -12.35 7.80
N VAL A 378 14.06 -11.47 6.94
CA VAL A 378 12.65 -11.46 6.52
C VAL A 378 12.27 -12.78 5.87
N ILE A 379 13.09 -13.28 4.93
CA ILE A 379 12.87 -14.57 4.28
C ILE A 379 12.82 -15.71 5.30
N SER A 380 13.77 -15.75 6.25
CA SER A 380 13.82 -16.80 7.27
C SER A 380 12.55 -16.85 8.15
N ILE A 381 11.91 -15.69 8.35
CA ILE A 381 10.66 -15.56 9.10
C ILE A 381 9.47 -15.92 8.19
N ALA A 382 9.41 -15.37 6.98
CA ALA A 382 8.33 -15.57 6.01
C ALA A 382 8.17 -17.04 5.61
N LYS A 383 9.26 -17.81 5.54
CA LYS A 383 9.24 -19.27 5.26
C LYS A 383 8.33 -20.06 6.22
N LYS A 384 8.07 -19.58 7.45
CA LYS A 384 7.19 -20.24 8.42
C LYS A 384 5.70 -20.02 8.15
N TYR A 385 5.38 -19.11 7.23
CA TYR A 385 4.03 -18.67 6.89
C TYR A 385 3.66 -19.00 5.43
N THR A 386 4.50 -19.76 4.72
CA THR A 386 4.14 -20.33 3.42
C THR A 386 2.92 -21.23 3.58
N ASN A 387 2.11 -21.32 2.53
CA ASN A 387 0.88 -22.14 2.48
C ASN A 387 -0.24 -21.69 3.44
N ARG A 388 -0.33 -20.38 3.73
CA ARG A 388 -1.43 -19.79 4.51
C ARG A 388 -2.38 -18.91 3.68
N GLY A 389 -2.46 -19.18 2.38
CA GLY A 389 -3.34 -18.46 1.43
C GLY A 389 -2.73 -17.23 0.76
N LEU A 390 -1.49 -16.86 1.07
CA LEU A 390 -0.77 -15.76 0.41
C LEU A 390 0.52 -16.28 -0.25
N GLN A 391 0.88 -15.71 -1.42
CA GLN A 391 2.10 -16.09 -2.14
C GLN A 391 3.35 -15.75 -1.33
N PHE A 392 4.42 -16.50 -1.54
CA PHE A 392 5.67 -16.31 -0.80
C PHE A 392 6.30 -14.93 -1.03
N LEU A 393 6.22 -14.38 -2.25
CA LEU A 393 6.72 -13.04 -2.56
C LEU A 393 5.97 -11.96 -1.78
N ASP A 394 4.65 -12.05 -1.70
CA ASP A 394 3.83 -11.09 -0.97
C ASP A 394 4.14 -11.13 0.54
N LEU A 395 4.33 -12.34 1.11
CA LEU A 395 4.78 -12.49 2.49
C LEU A 395 6.14 -11.82 2.73
N ILE A 396 7.08 -11.93 1.77
CA ILE A 396 8.38 -11.26 1.84
C ILE A 396 8.20 -9.74 1.77
N GLN A 397 7.38 -9.22 0.86
CA GLN A 397 7.18 -7.78 0.72
C GLN A 397 6.55 -7.16 1.97
N GLU A 398 5.53 -7.79 2.53
CA GLU A 398 4.90 -7.35 3.77
C GLU A 398 5.86 -7.45 4.96
N GLY A 399 6.68 -8.50 4.98
CA GLY A 399 7.81 -8.62 5.91
C GLY A 399 8.84 -7.50 5.75
N ASN A 400 9.18 -7.10 4.53
CA ASN A 400 10.10 -6.00 4.22
C ASN A 400 9.54 -4.66 4.69
N ILE A 401 8.23 -4.42 4.52
CA ILE A 401 7.55 -3.23 5.07
C ILE A 401 7.64 -3.24 6.61
N GLY A 402 7.44 -4.41 7.24
CA GLY A 402 7.65 -4.60 8.68
C GLY A 402 9.10 -4.30 9.12
N LEU A 403 10.09 -4.76 8.35
CA LEU A 403 11.50 -4.49 8.58
C LEU A 403 11.83 -3.00 8.47
N MET A 404 11.29 -2.29 7.48
CA MET A 404 11.48 -0.84 7.32
C MET A 404 10.97 -0.08 8.56
N LYS A 405 9.77 -0.45 9.06
CA LYS A 405 9.23 0.12 10.31
C LYS A 405 10.10 -0.19 11.52
N ALA A 406 10.70 -1.38 11.58
CA ALA A 406 11.63 -1.74 12.63
C ALA A 406 12.90 -0.87 12.59
N VAL A 407 13.49 -0.65 11.40
CA VAL A 407 14.66 0.22 11.22
C VAL A 407 14.37 1.65 11.69
N ASP A 408 13.20 2.20 11.37
CA ASP A 408 12.81 3.55 11.77
C ASP A 408 12.70 3.73 13.29
N LYS A 409 12.26 2.68 14.00
CA LYS A 409 12.01 2.70 15.44
C LYS A 409 13.13 2.04 16.26
N PHE A 410 14.21 1.58 15.63
CA PHE A 410 15.26 0.85 16.32
C PHE A 410 16.07 1.78 17.23
N GLU A 411 16.30 1.34 18.46
CA GLU A 411 17.08 2.06 19.47
C GLU A 411 18.24 1.18 19.94
N TYR A 412 19.41 1.38 19.34
CA TYR A 412 20.61 0.61 19.66
C TYR A 412 21.08 0.80 21.12
N ARG A 413 20.69 1.91 21.76
CA ARG A 413 21.03 2.26 23.16
C ARG A 413 20.53 1.25 24.18
N ARG A 414 19.48 0.49 23.84
CA ARG A 414 18.93 -0.58 24.69
C ARG A 414 19.80 -1.84 24.73
N GLY A 415 20.89 -1.90 23.95
CA GLY A 415 21.87 -2.98 23.98
C GLY A 415 21.44 -4.28 23.28
N TYR A 416 20.17 -4.43 22.90
CA TYR A 416 19.64 -5.58 22.16
C TYR A 416 20.09 -5.58 20.68
N LYS A 417 20.25 -6.78 20.11
CA LYS A 417 20.55 -6.95 18.67
C LYS A 417 19.37 -6.49 17.82
N PHE A 418 19.65 -5.96 16.63
CA PHE A 418 18.59 -5.50 15.73
C PHE A 418 17.65 -6.64 15.32
N SER A 419 18.19 -7.84 15.05
CA SER A 419 17.41 -9.02 14.66
C SER A 419 16.32 -9.41 15.67
N THR A 420 16.60 -9.30 16.97
CA THR A 420 15.62 -9.57 18.04
C THR A 420 14.43 -8.62 17.95
N TYR A 421 14.70 -7.33 17.76
CA TYR A 421 13.66 -6.31 17.64
C TYR A 421 12.89 -6.41 16.31
N ALA A 422 13.61 -6.55 15.20
CA ALA A 422 13.03 -6.63 13.86
C ALA A 422 12.11 -7.85 13.69
N THR A 423 12.45 -8.99 14.33
CA THR A 423 11.62 -10.20 14.25
C THR A 423 10.18 -9.96 14.68
N TRP A 424 9.94 -9.13 15.70
CA TRP A 424 8.59 -8.81 16.17
C TRP A 424 7.80 -8.04 15.12
N TRP A 425 8.38 -6.97 14.56
CA TRP A 425 7.75 -6.14 13.53
C TRP A 425 7.50 -6.90 12.22
N ILE A 426 8.46 -7.72 11.79
CA ILE A 426 8.34 -8.55 10.59
C ILE A 426 7.19 -9.56 10.79
N ARG A 427 7.16 -10.26 11.93
CA ARG A 427 6.11 -11.23 12.23
C ARG A 427 4.73 -10.58 12.29
N GLN A 428 4.65 -9.41 12.93
CA GLN A 428 3.40 -8.66 13.05
C GLN A 428 2.88 -8.22 11.69
N ALA A 429 3.75 -7.71 10.81
CA ALA A 429 3.37 -7.29 9.47
C ALA A 429 2.87 -8.48 8.63
N ILE A 430 3.62 -9.59 8.60
CA ILE A 430 3.24 -10.80 7.88
C ILE A 430 1.92 -11.38 8.39
N THR A 431 1.78 -11.53 9.72
CA THR A 431 0.56 -12.11 10.31
C THR A 431 -0.67 -11.22 10.04
N ARG A 432 -0.49 -9.90 10.07
CA ARG A 432 -1.54 -8.95 9.74
C ARG A 432 -1.92 -8.99 8.26
N SER A 433 -0.96 -9.03 7.34
CA SER A 433 -1.24 -9.15 5.90
C SER A 433 -2.00 -10.44 5.58
N ILE A 434 -1.59 -11.58 6.16
CA ILE A 434 -2.32 -12.85 5.99
C ILE A 434 -3.77 -12.70 6.46
N ALA A 435 -3.97 -12.10 7.63
CA ALA A 435 -5.32 -11.87 8.15
C ALA A 435 -6.14 -10.92 7.25
N ASP A 436 -5.50 -9.91 6.67
CA ASP A 436 -6.18 -8.86 5.92
C ASP A 436 -6.47 -9.22 4.45
N GLN A 437 -5.61 -10.04 3.81
CA GLN A 437 -5.58 -10.25 2.35
C GLN A 437 -5.67 -11.73 1.91
N ALA A 438 -5.35 -12.71 2.75
CA ALA A 438 -5.22 -14.11 2.30
C ALA A 438 -6.56 -14.81 1.96
N ARG A 439 -7.71 -14.15 2.18
CA ARG A 439 -9.05 -14.70 1.92
C ARG A 439 -9.79 -13.85 0.92
N THR A 440 -10.54 -14.51 0.02
CA THR A 440 -11.44 -13.86 -0.94
C THR A 440 -12.46 -12.96 -0.26
N ILE A 441 -13.04 -13.44 0.85
CA ILE A 441 -13.95 -12.66 1.69
C ILE A 441 -13.17 -12.21 2.93
N ARG A 442 -12.98 -10.90 3.06
CA ARG A 442 -12.23 -10.29 4.16
C ARG A 442 -12.93 -10.52 5.51
N ILE A 443 -12.20 -11.07 6.47
CA ILE A 443 -12.65 -11.26 7.86
C ILE A 443 -11.83 -10.32 8.77
N PRO A 444 -12.45 -9.63 9.74
CA PRO A 444 -11.71 -8.80 10.70
C PRO A 444 -10.65 -9.60 11.49
N VAL A 445 -9.51 -8.97 11.83
CA VAL A 445 -8.35 -9.63 12.48
C VAL A 445 -8.73 -10.38 13.77
N HIS A 446 -9.53 -9.76 14.65
CA HIS A 446 -9.95 -10.39 15.91
C HIS A 446 -10.78 -11.67 15.71
N MET A 447 -11.53 -11.77 14.60
CA MET A 447 -12.26 -12.98 14.25
C MET A 447 -11.32 -14.08 13.76
N ILE A 448 -10.26 -13.72 13.02
CA ILE A 448 -9.22 -14.66 12.58
C ILE A 448 -8.40 -15.18 13.77
N GLU A 449 -8.09 -14.32 14.74
CA GLU A 449 -7.48 -14.73 16.01
C GLU A 449 -8.37 -15.74 16.75
N THR A 450 -9.68 -15.48 16.80
CA THR A 450 -10.66 -16.40 17.40
C THR A 450 -10.69 -17.75 16.68
N ILE A 451 -10.70 -17.75 15.33
CA ILE A 451 -10.65 -18.97 14.51
C ILE A 451 -9.36 -19.75 14.78
N ASN A 452 -8.20 -19.08 14.83
CA ASN A 452 -6.93 -19.73 15.10
C ASN A 452 -6.86 -20.30 16.52
N LYS A 453 -7.43 -19.59 17.51
CA LYS A 453 -7.55 -20.09 18.89
C LYS A 453 -8.43 -21.34 18.93
N LEU A 454 -9.57 -21.33 18.24
CA LEU A 454 -10.47 -22.47 18.09
C LEU A 454 -9.75 -23.65 17.43
N ASN A 455 -9.05 -23.45 16.31
CA ASN A 455 -8.29 -24.51 15.62
C ASN A 455 -7.13 -25.06 16.45
N ARG A 456 -6.53 -24.25 17.34
CA ARG A 456 -5.50 -24.72 18.28
C ARG A 456 -6.11 -25.61 19.35
N ILE A 457 -7.19 -25.16 19.99
CA ILE A 457 -7.88 -25.92 21.04
C ILE A 457 -8.50 -27.20 20.47
N SER A 458 -9.13 -27.11 19.30
CA SER A 458 -9.70 -28.27 18.60
C SER A 458 -8.64 -29.35 18.34
N ARG A 459 -7.43 -28.98 17.88
CA ARG A 459 -6.31 -29.92 17.71
C ARG A 459 -5.82 -30.52 19.04
N GLN A 460 -5.80 -29.74 20.13
CA GLN A 460 -5.45 -30.25 21.45
C GLN A 460 -6.49 -31.26 21.95
N MET A 461 -7.78 -30.93 21.83
CA MET A 461 -8.87 -31.83 22.22
C MET A 461 -8.94 -33.08 21.35
N LEU A 462 -8.63 -32.98 20.06
CA LEU A 462 -8.52 -34.14 19.17
C LEU A 462 -7.42 -35.10 19.64
N GLN A 463 -6.29 -34.56 20.11
CA GLN A 463 -5.20 -35.37 20.67
C GLN A 463 -5.56 -35.99 22.03
N GLU A 464 -6.32 -35.28 22.88
CA GLU A 464 -6.74 -35.76 24.20
C GLU A 464 -7.89 -36.78 24.12
N MET A 465 -8.88 -36.55 23.25
CA MET A 465 -10.12 -37.32 23.17
C MET A 465 -10.09 -38.40 22.07
N GLY A 466 -9.16 -38.31 21.11
CA GLY A 466 -9.07 -39.22 19.97
C GLY A 466 -10.17 -39.08 18.92
N ARG A 467 -11.05 -38.07 19.04
CA ARG A 467 -12.11 -37.72 18.08
C ARG A 467 -12.22 -36.21 17.92
N GLU A 468 -12.89 -35.76 16.86
CA GLU A 468 -13.20 -34.33 16.71
C GLU A 468 -14.14 -33.85 17.84
N PRO A 469 -13.86 -32.69 18.46
CA PRO A 469 -14.67 -32.15 19.53
C PRO A 469 -15.97 -31.54 18.99
N THR A 470 -17.05 -31.66 19.76
CA THR A 470 -18.33 -31.04 19.41
C THR A 470 -18.30 -29.53 19.65
N PRO A 471 -19.16 -28.73 18.99
CA PRO A 471 -19.24 -27.29 19.23
C PRO A 471 -19.56 -26.90 20.69
N GLU A 472 -20.29 -27.76 21.42
CA GLU A 472 -20.61 -27.58 22.83
C GLU A 472 -19.35 -27.74 23.71
N GLU A 473 -18.60 -28.83 23.52
CA GLU A 473 -17.33 -29.09 24.21
C GLU A 473 -16.28 -28.00 23.91
N LEU A 474 -16.23 -27.51 22.67
CA LEU A 474 -15.37 -26.37 22.30
C LEU A 474 -15.80 -25.08 22.98
N GLY A 475 -17.10 -24.84 23.10
CA GLY A 475 -17.66 -23.67 23.78
C GLY A 475 -17.30 -23.65 25.27
N GLU A 476 -17.44 -24.78 25.94
CA GLU A 476 -17.04 -24.94 27.34
C GLU A 476 -15.55 -24.68 27.53
N ARG A 477 -14.69 -25.29 26.70
CA ARG A 477 -13.23 -25.11 26.79
C ARG A 477 -12.74 -23.70 26.45
N MET A 478 -13.48 -22.99 25.61
CA MET A 478 -13.17 -21.62 25.19
C MET A 478 -13.85 -20.54 26.03
N GLU A 479 -14.72 -20.92 26.96
CA GLU A 479 -15.58 -20.00 27.73
C GLU A 479 -16.46 -19.12 26.81
N MET A 480 -16.99 -19.71 25.74
CA MET A 480 -17.83 -19.04 24.75
C MET A 480 -19.15 -19.77 24.54
N PRO A 481 -20.27 -19.06 24.31
CA PRO A 481 -21.54 -19.71 23.99
C PRO A 481 -21.45 -20.56 22.71
N GLU A 482 -22.09 -21.74 22.72
CA GLU A 482 -22.10 -22.68 21.59
C GLU A 482 -22.52 -22.01 20.27
N ASP A 483 -23.57 -21.17 20.31
CA ASP A 483 -24.05 -20.43 19.14
C ASP A 483 -22.97 -19.57 18.48
N LYS A 484 -22.10 -18.97 19.30
CA LYS A 484 -20.99 -18.15 18.81
C LYS A 484 -19.91 -19.02 18.19
N VAL A 485 -19.61 -20.19 18.77
CA VAL A 485 -18.68 -21.17 18.20
C VAL A 485 -19.18 -21.69 16.85
N ARG A 486 -20.47 -22.03 16.75
CA ARG A 486 -21.10 -22.48 15.50
C ARG A 486 -21.05 -21.41 14.41
N LYS A 487 -21.28 -20.13 14.77
CA LYS A 487 -21.12 -19.00 13.84
C LYS A 487 -19.67 -18.84 13.37
N VAL A 488 -18.70 -18.95 14.28
CA VAL A 488 -17.26 -18.87 13.93
C VAL A 488 -16.86 -20.02 13.00
N LEU A 489 -17.30 -21.24 13.26
CA LEU A 489 -17.07 -22.40 12.38
C LEU A 489 -17.68 -22.20 10.99
N LYS A 490 -18.87 -21.57 10.89
CA LYS A 490 -19.49 -21.26 9.60
C LYS A 490 -18.69 -20.21 8.81
N ILE A 491 -18.17 -19.18 9.49
CA ILE A 491 -17.35 -18.11 8.89
C ILE A 491 -15.95 -18.62 8.48
N ALA A 492 -15.42 -19.62 9.19
CA ALA A 492 -14.09 -20.16 8.93
C ALA A 492 -13.97 -20.89 7.57
N LYS A 493 -15.08 -21.33 6.98
CA LYS A 493 -15.11 -22.04 5.68
C LYS A 493 -14.67 -21.12 4.54
N GLU A 494 -13.85 -21.65 3.64
CA GLU A 494 -13.39 -20.95 2.45
C GLU A 494 -14.35 -21.24 1.28
N PRO A 495 -14.58 -20.27 0.38
CA PRO A 495 -15.38 -20.50 -0.82
C PRO A 495 -14.66 -21.50 -1.74
N ILE A 496 -15.46 -22.33 -2.41
CA ILE A 496 -14.99 -23.34 -3.36
C ILE A 496 -15.05 -22.74 -4.78
N SER A 497 -14.11 -23.13 -5.65
CA SER A 497 -14.13 -22.70 -7.06
C SER A 497 -15.34 -23.29 -7.78
N MET A 498 -16.00 -22.50 -8.63
CA MET A 498 -17.07 -23.00 -9.51
C MET A 498 -16.55 -24.00 -10.55
N GLU A 499 -15.26 -23.90 -10.89
CA GLU A 499 -14.54 -24.81 -11.79
C GLU A 499 -14.08 -26.10 -11.09
N THR A 500 -14.55 -26.36 -9.87
CA THR A 500 -14.22 -27.64 -9.21
C THR A 500 -14.98 -28.74 -9.94
N PRO A 501 -14.32 -29.73 -10.57
CA PRO A 501 -15.00 -30.81 -11.28
C PRO A 501 -15.81 -31.64 -10.29
N ILE A 502 -16.96 -32.13 -10.74
CA ILE A 502 -17.87 -32.93 -9.92
C ILE A 502 -18.08 -34.31 -10.56
N GLY A 503 -17.76 -35.37 -9.82
CA GLY A 503 -17.81 -36.73 -10.35
C GLY A 503 -16.56 -37.11 -11.16
N ASP A 504 -16.66 -38.23 -11.89
CA ASP A 504 -15.60 -38.77 -12.75
C ASP A 504 -15.70 -38.28 -14.20
N ASP A 505 -16.78 -37.56 -14.55
CA ASP A 505 -16.99 -36.98 -15.88
C ASP A 505 -16.25 -35.63 -15.96
N GLU A 506 -15.24 -35.53 -16.83
CA GLU A 506 -14.35 -34.35 -16.95
C GLU A 506 -15.07 -33.07 -17.38
N ASP A 507 -16.30 -33.16 -17.91
CA ASP A 507 -17.06 -32.01 -18.42
C ASP A 507 -17.96 -31.34 -17.37
N SER A 508 -18.25 -31.98 -16.24
CA SER A 508 -19.21 -31.45 -15.25
C SER A 508 -18.52 -30.67 -14.13
N HIS A 509 -18.85 -29.38 -14.01
CA HIS A 509 -18.28 -28.50 -12.99
C HIS A 509 -19.32 -28.12 -11.94
N LEU A 510 -18.89 -27.76 -10.74
CA LEU A 510 -19.80 -27.32 -9.66
C LEU A 510 -20.69 -26.15 -10.10
N GLY A 511 -20.16 -25.26 -10.95
CA GLY A 511 -20.88 -24.11 -11.49
C GLY A 511 -22.13 -24.47 -12.29
N ASP A 512 -22.15 -25.62 -12.96
CA ASP A 512 -23.27 -26.05 -13.81
C ASP A 512 -24.53 -26.39 -13.00
N PHE A 513 -24.37 -26.64 -11.70
CA PHE A 513 -25.46 -27.00 -10.79
C PHE A 513 -26.01 -25.81 -9.98
N ILE A 514 -25.46 -24.61 -10.17
CA ILE A 514 -25.91 -23.42 -9.45
C ILE A 514 -27.08 -22.80 -10.21
N GLU A 515 -28.29 -22.93 -9.69
CA GLU A 515 -29.49 -22.31 -10.26
C GLU A 515 -29.51 -20.79 -10.05
N ASP A 516 -30.08 -20.06 -11.02
CA ASP A 516 -30.35 -18.64 -10.89
C ASP A 516 -31.73 -18.40 -10.26
N ILE A 517 -31.74 -18.07 -8.97
CA ILE A 517 -32.95 -17.77 -8.20
C ILE A 517 -33.51 -16.36 -8.44
N THR A 518 -32.81 -15.50 -9.19
CA THR A 518 -33.23 -14.12 -9.40
C THR A 518 -34.21 -13.98 -10.57
N ILE A 519 -34.19 -14.93 -11.50
CA ILE A 519 -35.08 -14.95 -12.65
C ILE A 519 -36.37 -15.67 -12.24
N SER A 520 -37.49 -14.94 -12.29
CA SER A 520 -38.80 -15.54 -12.15
C SER A 520 -39.01 -16.61 -13.21
N SER A 521 -39.52 -17.77 -12.81
CA SER A 521 -39.88 -18.82 -13.76
C SER A 521 -40.90 -18.27 -14.77
N PRO A 522 -40.89 -18.71 -16.05
CA PRO A 522 -41.93 -18.34 -17.02
C PRO A 522 -43.34 -18.61 -16.51
N VAL A 523 -43.52 -19.61 -15.64
CA VAL A 523 -44.79 -19.91 -14.98
C VAL A 523 -45.16 -18.81 -13.98
N GLU A 524 -44.22 -18.39 -13.13
CA GLU A 524 -44.43 -17.31 -12.16
C GLU A 524 -44.76 -16.00 -12.88
N ALA A 525 -44.00 -15.65 -13.92
CA ALA A 525 -44.27 -14.46 -14.73
C ALA A 525 -45.67 -14.51 -15.39
N ALA A 526 -46.08 -15.67 -15.92
CA ALA A 526 -47.42 -15.84 -16.48
C ALA A 526 -48.52 -15.74 -15.40
N THR A 527 -48.28 -16.23 -14.18
CA THR A 527 -49.22 -16.08 -13.07
C THR A 527 -49.33 -14.62 -12.59
N GLU A 528 -48.23 -13.87 -12.55
CA GLU A 528 -48.24 -12.44 -12.21
C GLU A 528 -48.97 -11.60 -13.27
N GLU A 529 -48.73 -11.87 -14.55
CA GLU A 529 -49.44 -11.21 -15.65
C GLU A 529 -50.94 -11.56 -15.63
N GLY A 530 -51.26 -12.85 -15.43
CA GLY A 530 -52.63 -13.32 -15.26
C GLY A 530 -53.35 -12.67 -14.07
N LEU A 531 -52.67 -12.52 -12.93
CA LEU A 531 -53.20 -11.82 -11.76
C LEU A 531 -53.43 -10.33 -12.06
N THR A 532 -52.52 -9.71 -12.81
CA THR A 532 -52.64 -8.30 -13.23
C THR A 532 -53.85 -8.09 -14.13
N GLU A 533 -54.08 -8.98 -15.11
CA GLU A 533 -55.25 -8.93 -15.97
C GLU A 533 -56.55 -9.18 -15.19
N ALA A 534 -56.56 -10.19 -14.32
CA ALA A 534 -57.71 -10.53 -13.49
C ALA A 534 -58.09 -9.40 -12.53
N THR A 535 -57.10 -8.76 -11.90
CA THR A 535 -57.33 -7.58 -11.05
C THR A 535 -57.85 -6.40 -11.86
N ARG A 536 -57.36 -6.19 -13.09
CA ARG A 536 -57.86 -5.13 -14.01
C ARG A 536 -59.33 -5.33 -14.35
N GLU A 537 -59.73 -6.55 -14.68
CA GLU A 537 -61.11 -6.93 -15.01
C GLU A 537 -62.06 -6.75 -13.82
N VAL A 538 -61.68 -7.27 -12.64
CA VAL A 538 -62.48 -7.21 -11.42
C VAL A 538 -62.64 -5.77 -10.91
N LEU A 539 -61.61 -4.92 -11.06
CA LEU A 539 -61.69 -3.48 -10.80
C LEU A 539 -62.59 -2.76 -11.82
N GLY A 540 -62.66 -3.24 -13.07
CA GLY A 540 -63.56 -2.72 -14.10
C GLY A 540 -65.05 -2.90 -13.75
N GLY A 541 -65.38 -3.94 -12.97
CA GLY A 541 -66.75 -4.19 -12.47
C GLY A 541 -67.18 -3.33 -11.28
N LEU A 542 -66.31 -2.43 -10.78
CA LEU A 542 -66.66 -1.41 -9.78
C LEU A 542 -67.12 -0.12 -10.43
N THR A 543 -67.71 0.78 -9.63
CA THR A 543 -68.00 2.13 -10.15
C THR A 543 -66.68 2.87 -10.44
N ALA A 544 -66.67 3.75 -11.45
CA ALA A 544 -65.46 4.47 -11.87
C ALA A 544 -64.72 5.17 -10.70
N ARG A 545 -65.48 5.69 -9.73
CA ARG A 545 -64.94 6.33 -8.52
C ARG A 545 -64.31 5.34 -7.54
N GLU A 546 -64.92 4.17 -7.34
CA GLU A 546 -64.38 3.10 -6.46
C GLU A 546 -63.12 2.48 -7.09
N ALA A 547 -63.14 2.18 -8.39
CA ALA A 547 -62.01 1.60 -9.11
C ALA A 547 -60.79 2.54 -9.10
N LYS A 548 -61.00 3.84 -9.35
CA LYS A 548 -59.90 4.82 -9.38
C LYS A 548 -59.31 5.07 -7.99
N VAL A 549 -60.13 5.07 -6.92
CA VAL A 549 -59.63 5.14 -5.54
C VAL A 549 -58.75 3.94 -5.20
N LEU A 550 -59.15 2.72 -5.57
CA LEU A 550 -58.34 1.52 -5.31
C LEU A 550 -57.05 1.49 -6.13
N ARG A 551 -57.11 1.83 -7.43
CA ARG A 551 -55.92 1.90 -8.31
C ARG A 551 -54.88 2.87 -7.77
N MET A 552 -55.31 4.06 -7.38
CA MET A 552 -54.42 5.07 -6.80
C MET A 552 -53.90 4.68 -5.42
N ARG A 553 -54.73 4.03 -4.60
CA ARG A 553 -54.35 3.68 -3.23
C ARG A 553 -53.32 2.56 -3.17
N PHE A 554 -53.43 1.57 -4.05
CA PHE A 554 -52.56 0.39 -4.11
C PHE A 554 -51.52 0.44 -5.25
N GLY A 555 -51.50 1.52 -6.05
CA GLY A 555 -50.54 1.65 -7.15
C GLY A 555 -50.82 0.75 -8.36
N ILE A 556 -52.04 0.24 -8.53
CA ILE A 556 -52.38 -0.67 -9.65
C ILE A 556 -52.45 0.14 -10.95
N ASP A 557 -51.65 -0.24 -11.95
CA ASP A 557 -51.40 0.52 -13.20
C ASP A 557 -50.82 1.93 -12.96
N MET A 558 -50.11 2.14 -11.84
CA MET A 558 -49.47 3.42 -11.51
C MET A 558 -48.07 3.19 -10.94
N ASN A 559 -47.14 4.10 -11.21
CA ASN A 559 -45.75 3.95 -10.74
C ASN A 559 -45.60 4.04 -9.21
N THR A 560 -46.58 4.61 -8.51
CA THR A 560 -46.54 4.82 -7.05
C THR A 560 -47.93 4.69 -6.46
N ASP A 561 -47.99 4.19 -5.23
CA ASP A 561 -49.18 4.25 -4.39
C ASP A 561 -49.37 5.68 -3.84
N HIS A 562 -50.61 6.06 -3.56
CA HIS A 562 -50.94 7.39 -3.03
C HIS A 562 -51.61 7.25 -1.66
N THR A 563 -51.32 8.18 -0.76
CA THR A 563 -51.95 8.22 0.57
C THR A 563 -53.43 8.60 0.49
N LEU A 564 -54.21 8.25 1.52
CA LEU A 564 -55.64 8.61 1.60
C LEU A 564 -55.89 10.13 1.50
N GLU A 565 -54.92 10.94 1.94
CA GLU A 565 -55.00 12.40 1.87
C GLU A 565 -54.73 12.92 0.46
N GLU A 566 -53.73 12.36 -0.24
CA GLU A 566 -53.41 12.71 -1.63
C GLU A 566 -54.52 12.30 -2.59
N VAL A 567 -55.08 11.10 -2.41
CA VAL A 567 -56.27 10.66 -3.15
C VAL A 567 -57.47 11.57 -2.80
N GLY A 568 -57.62 11.98 -1.54
CA GLY A 568 -58.65 12.92 -1.10
C GLY A 568 -58.58 14.27 -1.83
N LYS A 569 -57.37 14.82 -2.00
CA LYS A 569 -57.13 16.05 -2.76
C LYS A 569 -57.53 15.93 -4.22
N GLN A 570 -57.30 14.79 -4.88
CA GLN A 570 -57.66 14.63 -6.30
C GLN A 570 -59.17 14.45 -6.53
N PHE A 571 -59.91 13.95 -5.54
CA PHE A 571 -61.35 13.78 -5.62
C PHE A 571 -62.14 14.92 -4.95
N ASP A 572 -61.47 15.98 -4.49
CA ASP A 572 -62.02 17.09 -3.69
C ASP A 572 -62.85 16.64 -2.48
N VAL A 573 -62.32 15.65 -1.77
CA VAL A 573 -63.02 14.91 -0.73
C VAL A 573 -62.14 14.71 0.49
N THR A 574 -62.74 14.70 1.68
CA THR A 574 -62.01 14.45 2.92
C THR A 574 -61.35 13.07 2.95
N ARG A 575 -60.20 12.96 3.62
CA ARG A 575 -59.49 11.69 3.86
C ARG A 575 -60.42 10.57 4.36
N GLU A 576 -61.28 10.87 5.31
CA GLU A 576 -62.20 9.89 5.91
C GLU A 576 -63.22 9.38 4.89
N ARG A 577 -63.64 10.24 3.97
CA ARG A 577 -64.57 9.82 2.91
C ARG A 577 -63.90 8.93 1.86
N ILE A 578 -62.60 9.11 1.56
CA ILE A 578 -61.83 8.15 0.74
C ILE A 578 -61.73 6.79 1.44
N ARG A 579 -61.43 6.77 2.74
CA ARG A 579 -61.40 5.54 3.55
C ARG A 579 -62.72 4.77 3.52
N GLN A 580 -63.85 5.49 3.59
CA GLN A 580 -65.18 4.88 3.45
C GLN A 580 -65.42 4.28 2.06
N ILE A 581 -64.98 4.97 1.00
CA ILE A 581 -65.10 4.47 -0.39
C ILE A 581 -64.23 3.22 -0.58
N GLU A 582 -63.00 3.22 -0.07
CA GLU A 582 -62.10 2.07 -0.07
C GLU A 582 -62.71 0.87 0.65
N ALA A 583 -63.14 1.04 1.91
CA ALA A 583 -63.74 -0.04 2.70
C ALA A 583 -65.01 -0.60 2.02
N LYS A 584 -65.82 0.28 1.40
CA LYS A 584 -67.00 -0.13 0.63
C LYS A 584 -66.62 -0.92 -0.62
N ALA A 585 -65.59 -0.49 -1.35
CA ALA A 585 -65.10 -1.16 -2.55
C ALA A 585 -64.51 -2.54 -2.20
N LEU A 586 -63.67 -2.64 -1.17
CA LEU A 586 -63.14 -3.91 -0.67
C LEU A 586 -64.26 -4.85 -0.20
N ARG A 587 -65.30 -4.33 0.47
CA ARG A 587 -66.46 -5.14 0.87
C ARG A 587 -67.24 -5.71 -0.33
N LYS A 588 -67.33 -4.97 -1.43
CA LYS A 588 -67.94 -5.45 -2.69
C LYS A 588 -67.08 -6.50 -3.38
N LEU A 589 -65.76 -6.32 -3.37
CA LEU A 589 -64.81 -7.28 -3.94
C LEU A 589 -64.75 -8.60 -3.17
N ARG A 590 -65.05 -8.58 -1.86
CA ARG A 590 -65.17 -9.78 -1.01
C ARG A 590 -66.42 -10.63 -1.28
N HIS A 591 -67.34 -10.19 -2.14
CA HIS A 591 -68.51 -11.00 -2.47
C HIS A 591 -68.07 -12.20 -3.34
N PRO A 592 -68.53 -13.43 -3.07
CA PRO A 592 -68.07 -14.67 -3.73
C PRO A 592 -67.99 -14.57 -5.26
N THR A 593 -69.05 -14.03 -5.89
CA THR A 593 -69.12 -13.83 -7.35
C THR A 593 -67.97 -13.02 -7.96
N ARG A 594 -67.23 -12.23 -7.18
CA ARG A 594 -66.09 -11.42 -7.62
C ARG A 594 -64.78 -11.89 -7.01
N SER A 595 -64.82 -12.42 -5.78
CA SER A 595 -63.63 -12.93 -5.10
C SER A 595 -63.16 -14.26 -5.64
N ASP A 596 -64.06 -15.12 -6.14
CA ASP A 596 -63.71 -16.49 -6.56
C ASP A 596 -62.67 -16.50 -7.68
N TYR A 597 -62.70 -15.51 -8.58
CA TYR A 597 -61.74 -15.35 -9.68
C TYR A 597 -60.35 -14.87 -9.21
N LEU A 598 -60.29 -14.07 -8.14
CA LEU A 598 -59.01 -13.63 -7.55
C LEU A 598 -58.49 -14.64 -6.53
N ARG A 599 -59.36 -15.48 -5.97
CA ARG A 599 -59.02 -16.49 -4.97
C ARG A 599 -58.19 -17.63 -5.55
N SER A 600 -58.32 -17.92 -6.84
CA SER A 600 -57.50 -18.93 -7.53
C SER A 600 -56.02 -18.55 -7.66
N PHE A 601 -55.66 -17.28 -7.43
CA PHE A 601 -54.27 -16.79 -7.43
C PHE A 601 -53.66 -16.73 -6.02
N LEU A 602 -54.42 -17.09 -4.98
CA LEU A 602 -53.87 -17.29 -3.65
C LEU A 602 -53.46 -18.76 -3.55
N ASP A 603 -52.16 -19.01 -3.58
CA ASP A 603 -51.63 -20.31 -3.15
C ASP A 603 -51.98 -20.49 -1.67
N GLU A 604 -52.63 -21.62 -1.30
CA GLU A 604 -53.00 -21.92 0.09
C GLU A 604 -51.79 -22.16 1.01
#